data_AF-A0A7R9QXA3-F1
#
_entry.id   AF-A0A7R9QXA3-F1
#
_cell.length_a   1.000
_cell.length_b   1.000
_cell.length_c   1.000
_cell.angle_alpha   90.00
_cell.angle_beta   90.00
_cell.angle_gamma   90.00
#
_symmetry.space_group_name_H-M   'P 1'
#
loop_
_entity.id
_entity.type
_entity.pdbx_description
1 polymer ?
#
loop_
_entity_poly.entity_id
_entity_poly.type
_entity_poly.pdbx_seq_one_letter_code
_entity_poly.pdbx_strand_id
1 'polypeptide(L)'
;MSGENYADSWIDVKGEGYTIEDNEGNHSLLDGIQLHYVEKAKVGGCENKIIHDKCAGLGKGGKCVNDSSKVCEGSKKNIINVSTDKEFLAALKDVSPGDTIELADGKYHNKFIANISGTEGKPITLTGSKKAVVSGYNYGFWLQANYWIVKVVDSNKGIMLDGANHNILEDLEVHDIKQEGIHFRLNSADNILQKSYIHDTGLGSPGFGEGVYIGSAVSNWEGGKPDKSDRNQVLNNRIGPNVAAEEIDIKEGSCCGIIKNNVFDGTGMSGENYADSWIDVKGENYTIEDNEGNHSLLDGIQVRHT
;
A
#
# COMPACT_ATOMS: atom_id res chain seq x y z
N MET A 1 -4.01 30.35 -28.72
CA MET A 1 -2.72 30.32 -28.01
C MET A 1 -1.77 31.29 -28.69
N SER A 2 -0.79 31.89 -27.97
CA SER A 2 0.06 32.97 -28.48
C SER A 2 1.32 32.48 -29.21
N GLY A 3 1.73 31.23 -29.02
CA GLY A 3 2.97 30.68 -29.59
C GLY A 3 4.25 31.21 -28.94
N GLU A 4 4.13 32.10 -27.95
CA GLU A 4 5.27 32.57 -27.17
C GLU A 4 5.70 31.50 -26.16
N ASN A 5 7.01 31.32 -25.98
CA ASN A 5 7.62 30.36 -25.04
C ASN A 5 7.21 28.89 -25.22
N TYR A 6 6.98 28.44 -26.46
CA TYR A 6 6.62 27.04 -26.79
C TYR A 6 5.26 26.58 -26.28
N ALA A 7 4.36 27.50 -25.90
CA ALA A 7 2.97 27.17 -25.59
C ALA A 7 2.17 26.92 -26.88
N ASP A 8 2.34 25.74 -27.48
CA ASP A 8 1.71 25.33 -28.74
C ASP A 8 0.76 24.12 -28.62
N SER A 9 0.69 23.54 -27.41
CA SER A 9 -0.10 22.38 -27.00
C SER A 9 -1.19 22.75 -25.99
N TRP A 10 -2.24 21.91 -25.88
CA TRP A 10 -3.30 22.08 -24.86
C TRP A 10 -2.87 21.52 -23.51
N ILE A 11 -1.93 20.58 -23.50
CA ILE A 11 -1.26 20.08 -22.30
C ILE A 11 0.25 20.09 -22.54
N ASP A 12 1.00 20.84 -21.74
CA ASP A 12 2.47 20.88 -21.70
C ASP A 12 2.91 20.27 -20.37
N VAL A 13 3.58 19.11 -20.44
CA VAL A 13 4.09 18.39 -19.27
C VAL A 13 5.61 18.44 -19.21
N LYS A 14 6.12 18.79 -18.02
CA LYS A 14 7.55 18.83 -17.69
C LYS A 14 7.76 17.96 -16.44
N GLY A 15 8.58 16.91 -16.54
CA GLY A 15 8.82 15.95 -15.45
C GLY A 15 8.45 14.50 -15.79
N GLU A 16 8.52 13.58 -14.83
CA GLU A 16 8.36 12.12 -15.04
C GLU A 16 7.17 11.52 -14.28
N GLY A 17 6.67 10.37 -14.74
CA GLY A 17 5.73 9.53 -13.99
C GLY A 17 4.28 10.02 -13.95
N TYR A 18 3.90 10.96 -14.81
CA TYR A 18 2.52 11.43 -14.90
C TYR A 18 1.62 10.36 -15.53
N THR A 19 0.42 10.18 -14.99
CA THR A 19 -0.65 9.43 -15.66
C THR A 19 -1.71 10.42 -16.13
N ILE A 20 -2.01 10.38 -17.42
CA ILE A 20 -2.95 11.22 -18.17
C ILE A 20 -3.95 10.25 -18.77
N GLU A 21 -5.22 10.30 -18.38
CA GLU A 21 -6.29 9.41 -18.86
C GLU A 21 -7.54 10.28 -19.20
N ASP A 22 -8.48 9.84 -20.05
CA ASP A 22 -9.75 10.50 -20.43
C ASP A 22 -9.76 11.84 -21.24
N ASN A 23 -8.89 12.09 -22.24
CA ASN A 23 -8.87 13.43 -22.89
C ASN A 23 -9.57 13.58 -24.28
N GLU A 24 -10.01 14.79 -24.65
CA GLU A 24 -10.52 15.12 -25.99
C GLU A 24 -10.33 16.62 -26.23
N GLY A 25 -9.73 17.02 -27.36
CA GLY A 25 -9.27 18.38 -27.66
C GLY A 25 -9.48 18.75 -29.12
N ASN A 26 -9.86 20.01 -29.35
CA ASN A 26 -10.17 20.53 -30.68
C ASN A 26 -9.53 21.91 -30.89
N HIS A 27 -8.48 21.92 -31.71
CA HIS A 27 -7.54 23.01 -32.05
C HIS A 27 -6.34 23.20 -31.14
N SER A 28 -5.15 23.14 -31.74
CA SER A 28 -3.89 23.58 -31.15
C SER A 28 -3.03 24.32 -32.18
N LEU A 29 -2.02 25.08 -31.71
CA LEU A 29 -1.11 25.78 -32.63
C LEU A 29 -0.19 24.81 -33.35
N LEU A 30 0.24 23.77 -32.64
CA LEU A 30 1.04 22.70 -33.21
C LEU A 30 0.56 21.37 -32.65
N ASP A 31 1.02 21.00 -31.46
CA ASP A 31 0.80 19.67 -30.91
C ASP A 31 -0.44 19.58 -30.06
N GLY A 32 -0.89 18.36 -29.85
CA GLY A 32 -1.93 18.10 -28.92
C GLY A 32 -1.38 18.19 -27.49
N ILE A 33 -0.82 17.10 -27.02
CA ILE A 33 -0.11 17.02 -25.75
C ILE A 33 1.38 17.04 -26.04
N GLN A 34 2.13 17.89 -25.34
CA GLN A 34 3.58 18.03 -25.52
C GLN A 34 4.31 17.66 -24.25
N LEU A 35 5.34 16.84 -24.41
CA LEU A 35 6.21 16.39 -23.34
C LEU A 35 7.60 17.01 -23.52
N HIS A 36 8.07 17.73 -22.50
CA HIS A 36 9.39 18.35 -22.51
C HIS A 36 10.41 17.59 -21.67
N TYR A 37 11.58 17.42 -22.26
CA TYR A 37 12.81 17.14 -21.53
C TYR A 37 13.37 18.42 -20.91
N VAL A 38 13.69 18.38 -19.62
CA VAL A 38 14.29 19.51 -18.91
C VAL A 38 15.81 19.36 -18.89
N GLU A 39 16.50 20.04 -19.81
CA GLU A 39 17.96 19.91 -20.03
C GLU A 39 18.82 20.13 -18.77
N LYS A 40 18.38 20.98 -17.83
CA LYS A 40 19.12 21.26 -16.60
C LYS A 40 19.02 20.15 -15.55
N ALA A 41 17.98 19.32 -15.60
CA ALA A 41 17.77 18.24 -14.63
C ALA A 41 18.34 16.88 -15.11
N LYS A 42 18.57 16.71 -16.42
CA LYS A 42 18.91 15.42 -17.05
C LYS A 42 17.89 14.29 -16.81
N VAL A 43 16.71 14.62 -16.30
CA VAL A 43 15.56 13.75 -16.04
C VAL A 43 14.29 14.57 -16.33
N GLY A 44 13.27 13.95 -16.92
CA GLY A 44 12.04 14.63 -17.33
C GLY A 44 11.49 14.21 -18.69
N GLY A 45 10.16 14.18 -18.81
CA GLY A 45 9.42 13.70 -19.99
C GLY A 45 9.20 12.19 -20.02
N CYS A 46 9.75 11.43 -19.07
CA CYS A 46 9.78 9.96 -19.09
C CYS A 46 8.64 9.31 -18.30
N GLU A 47 8.29 8.07 -18.67
CA GLU A 47 7.32 7.19 -17.97
C GLU A 47 5.92 7.77 -17.82
N ASN A 48 5.57 8.75 -18.65
CA ASN A 48 4.24 9.34 -18.64
C ASN A 48 3.27 8.40 -19.36
N LYS A 49 2.18 8.03 -18.69
CA LYS A 49 1.06 7.28 -19.27
C LYS A 49 0.04 8.29 -19.81
N ILE A 50 -0.41 8.16 -21.06
CA ILE A 50 -1.32 9.13 -21.71
C ILE A 50 -2.41 8.35 -22.45
N ILE A 51 -3.66 8.39 -21.98
CA ILE A 51 -4.74 7.56 -22.48
C ILE A 51 -6.12 8.26 -22.56
N HIS A 52 -6.95 7.70 -23.44
CA HIS A 52 -8.28 8.14 -23.86
C HIS A 52 -8.38 9.53 -24.52
N ASP A 53 -7.27 10.09 -25.00
CA ASP A 53 -7.20 11.36 -25.77
C ASP A 53 -7.84 11.31 -27.18
N LYS A 54 -8.58 12.34 -27.61
CA LYS A 54 -9.02 12.55 -29.01
C LYS A 54 -8.65 13.94 -29.52
N CYS A 55 -7.88 14.02 -30.62
CA CYS A 55 -7.42 15.30 -31.17
C CYS A 55 -8.05 15.65 -32.52
N ALA A 56 -8.48 16.90 -32.69
CA ALA A 56 -8.89 17.47 -33.97
C ALA A 56 -8.33 18.89 -34.18
N GLY A 57 -8.19 19.33 -35.44
CA GLY A 57 -7.80 20.71 -35.76
C GLY A 57 -6.36 21.10 -35.38
N LEU A 58 -5.42 20.16 -35.38
CA LEU A 58 -4.00 20.42 -35.07
C LEU A 58 -3.33 21.29 -36.13
N GLY A 59 -2.32 22.06 -35.70
CA GLY A 59 -1.48 22.86 -36.60
C GLY A 59 -0.71 22.03 -37.62
N LYS A 60 -0.26 22.66 -38.71
CA LYS A 60 0.45 21.95 -39.79
C LYS A 60 1.73 21.31 -39.26
N GLY A 61 1.77 19.97 -39.24
CA GLY A 61 2.91 19.18 -38.77
C GLY A 61 2.85 18.78 -37.29
N GLY A 62 1.79 19.18 -36.58
CA GLY A 62 1.57 18.82 -35.19
C GLY A 62 1.12 17.38 -34.98
N LYS A 63 1.40 16.83 -33.80
CA LYS A 63 1.02 15.47 -33.39
C LYS A 63 0.03 15.51 -32.24
N CYS A 64 -0.91 14.57 -32.18
CA CYS A 64 -1.85 14.48 -31.05
C CYS A 64 -1.11 14.30 -29.71
N VAL A 65 0.00 13.55 -29.71
CA VAL A 65 0.99 13.54 -28.64
C VAL A 65 2.36 13.74 -29.27
N ASN A 66 3.08 14.78 -28.86
CA ASN A 66 4.47 15.01 -29.26
C ASN A 66 5.41 14.72 -28.09
N ASP A 67 6.00 13.53 -28.17
CA ASP A 67 7.09 13.12 -27.29
C ASP A 67 8.44 13.46 -27.93
N SER A 68 9.12 14.45 -27.35
CA SER A 68 10.45 14.88 -27.76
C SER A 68 11.56 14.43 -26.79
N SER A 69 11.21 13.62 -25.79
CA SER A 69 12.15 13.14 -24.77
C SER A 69 13.09 12.07 -25.36
N LYS A 70 14.23 12.52 -25.91
CA LYS A 70 15.19 11.64 -26.60
C LYS A 70 16.10 10.83 -25.66
N VAL A 71 16.06 11.08 -24.35
CA VAL A 71 16.96 10.46 -23.37
C VAL A 71 16.18 10.10 -22.11
N CYS A 72 15.50 8.95 -22.14
CA CYS A 72 15.03 8.29 -20.93
C CYS A 72 16.06 7.24 -20.50
N GLU A 73 17.19 7.69 -19.98
CA GLU A 73 18.12 6.82 -19.25
C GLU A 73 17.77 6.88 -17.76
N GLY A 74 16.68 6.19 -17.37
CA GLY A 74 16.21 6.17 -15.98
C GLY A 74 14.76 5.73 -15.91
N SER A 75 14.54 4.42 -15.96
CA SER A 75 13.18 3.86 -16.01
C SER A 75 13.11 2.39 -16.43
N LYS A 76 14.19 1.61 -16.33
CA LYS A 76 14.00 0.17 -16.38
C LYS A 76 13.46 -0.24 -15.02
N LYS A 77 12.16 -0.52 -14.95
CA LYS A 77 11.59 -1.37 -13.90
C LYS A 77 12.39 -2.67 -13.90
N ASN A 78 13.37 -2.78 -13.01
CA ASN A 78 14.19 -3.98 -12.95
C ASN A 78 13.40 -5.02 -12.17
N ILE A 79 13.16 -6.16 -12.82
CA ILE A 79 12.58 -7.32 -12.15
C ILE A 79 13.75 -8.11 -11.55
N ILE A 80 13.78 -8.16 -10.22
CA ILE A 80 14.72 -8.93 -9.42
C ILE A 80 14.02 -10.26 -9.10
N ASN A 81 14.34 -11.29 -9.88
CA ASN A 81 13.81 -12.64 -9.65
C ASN A 81 14.47 -13.25 -8.42
N VAL A 82 13.65 -13.73 -7.49
CA VAL A 82 14.08 -14.25 -6.19
C VAL A 82 13.49 -15.64 -5.98
N SER A 83 14.35 -16.62 -5.71
CA SER A 83 13.96 -18.02 -5.48
C SER A 83 14.44 -18.59 -4.15
N THR A 84 15.24 -17.82 -3.40
CA THR A 84 15.81 -18.24 -2.11
C THR A 84 15.80 -17.10 -1.08
N ASP A 85 15.88 -17.45 0.20
CA ASP A 85 16.01 -16.47 1.30
C ASP A 85 17.20 -15.53 1.09
N LYS A 86 18.34 -16.06 0.63
CA LYS A 86 19.56 -15.27 0.43
C LYS A 86 19.37 -14.23 -0.67
N GLU A 87 18.70 -14.61 -1.76
CA GLU A 87 18.36 -13.69 -2.85
C GLU A 87 17.35 -12.65 -2.38
N PHE A 88 16.36 -13.05 -1.59
CA PHE A 88 15.37 -12.10 -1.07
C PHE A 88 16.03 -11.05 -0.16
N LEU A 89 16.90 -11.49 0.76
CA LEU A 89 17.68 -10.58 1.61
C LEU A 89 18.60 -9.66 0.82
N ALA A 90 19.23 -10.16 -0.25
CA ALA A 90 20.07 -9.34 -1.12
C ALA A 90 19.23 -8.31 -1.88
N ALA A 91 18.09 -8.72 -2.42
CA ALA A 91 17.15 -7.83 -3.10
C ALA A 91 16.70 -6.70 -2.18
N LEU A 92 16.21 -7.00 -0.97
CA LEU A 92 15.78 -6.00 0.02
C LEU A 92 16.88 -4.98 0.39
N LYS A 93 18.14 -5.37 0.29
CA LYS A 93 19.30 -4.51 0.59
C LYS A 93 19.70 -3.61 -0.59
N ASP A 94 19.48 -4.06 -1.81
CA ASP A 94 20.04 -3.43 -3.02
C ASP A 94 18.96 -2.82 -3.95
N VAL A 95 17.67 -2.96 -3.62
CA VAL A 95 16.56 -2.36 -4.38
C VAL A 95 16.66 -0.84 -4.48
N SER A 96 16.20 -0.31 -5.62
CA SER A 96 16.05 1.11 -5.91
C SER A 96 14.59 1.47 -6.21
N PRO A 97 14.18 2.75 -6.06
CA PRO A 97 12.84 3.20 -6.45
C PRO A 97 12.46 2.75 -7.87
N GLY A 98 11.30 2.10 -7.99
CA GLY A 98 10.79 1.54 -9.25
C GLY A 98 11.15 0.07 -9.51
N ASP A 99 12.01 -0.55 -8.68
CA ASP A 99 12.32 -1.98 -8.82
C ASP A 99 11.14 -2.87 -8.41
N THR A 100 11.13 -4.09 -8.93
CA THR A 100 10.19 -5.14 -8.55
C THR A 100 10.95 -6.38 -8.10
N ILE A 101 10.74 -6.79 -6.86
CA ILE A 101 11.17 -8.09 -6.35
C ILE A 101 10.07 -9.10 -6.68
N GLU A 102 10.37 -10.08 -7.52
CA GLU A 102 9.44 -11.14 -7.91
C GLU A 102 9.84 -12.46 -7.25
N LEU A 103 9.04 -12.90 -6.28
CA LEU A 103 9.22 -14.16 -5.56
C LEU A 103 8.69 -15.33 -6.40
N ALA A 104 9.54 -16.32 -6.62
CA ALA A 104 9.12 -17.63 -7.11
C ALA A 104 8.28 -18.37 -6.06
N ASP A 105 7.50 -19.35 -6.50
CA ASP A 105 6.79 -20.26 -5.59
C ASP A 105 7.78 -20.95 -4.64
N GLY A 106 7.51 -20.90 -3.34
CA GLY A 106 8.43 -21.39 -2.33
C GLY A 106 8.11 -20.87 -0.94
N LYS A 107 8.80 -21.42 0.06
CA LYS A 107 8.73 -20.91 1.43
C LYS A 107 9.99 -20.11 1.71
N TYR A 108 9.81 -18.89 2.16
CA TYR A 108 10.90 -17.99 2.53
C TYR A 108 10.94 -17.84 4.05
N HIS A 109 12.06 -18.18 4.68
CA HIS A 109 12.18 -18.18 6.15
C HIS A 109 13.41 -17.42 6.65
N ASN A 110 13.26 -16.11 6.84
CA ASN A 110 14.33 -15.27 7.36
C ASN A 110 13.82 -13.96 7.99
N LYS A 111 14.73 -13.11 8.48
CA LYS A 111 14.37 -11.76 8.93
C LYS A 111 14.30 -10.81 7.73
N PHE A 112 13.14 -10.75 7.07
CA PHE A 112 12.91 -9.86 5.93
C PHE A 112 12.51 -8.46 6.40
N ILE A 113 13.39 -7.49 6.19
CA ILE A 113 13.16 -6.09 6.52
C ILE A 113 13.33 -5.25 5.26
N ALA A 114 12.31 -4.47 4.90
CA ALA A 114 12.40 -3.45 3.88
C ALA A 114 12.63 -2.09 4.54
N ASN A 115 13.80 -1.49 4.32
CA ASN A 115 14.17 -0.18 4.89
C ASN A 115 14.59 0.86 3.83
N ILE A 116 14.56 0.49 2.55
CA ILE A 116 14.78 1.41 1.42
C ILE A 116 13.41 1.84 0.92
N SER A 117 13.19 3.16 0.83
CA SER A 117 11.92 3.71 0.34
C SER A 117 11.91 3.83 -1.18
N GLY A 118 10.74 3.61 -1.77
CA GLY A 118 10.43 4.10 -3.12
C GLY A 118 10.15 5.60 -3.11
N THR A 119 9.54 6.08 -4.19
CA THR A 119 8.95 7.42 -4.26
C THR A 119 7.54 7.34 -4.82
N GLU A 120 6.76 8.42 -4.68
CA GLU A 120 5.38 8.49 -5.19
C GLU A 120 5.26 8.07 -6.67
N GLY A 121 6.18 8.52 -7.52
CA GLY A 121 6.20 8.15 -8.95
C GLY A 121 6.94 6.83 -9.26
N LYS A 122 7.74 6.30 -8.33
CA LYS A 122 8.58 5.10 -8.52
C LYS A 122 8.52 4.21 -7.26
N PRO A 123 7.36 3.62 -6.95
CA PRO A 123 7.24 2.73 -5.80
C PRO A 123 8.06 1.46 -5.99
N ILE A 124 8.54 0.87 -4.90
CA ILE A 124 9.18 -0.46 -4.93
C ILE A 124 8.08 -1.52 -4.81
N THR A 125 8.10 -2.52 -5.67
CA THR A 125 7.09 -3.60 -5.64
C THR A 125 7.68 -4.89 -5.10
N LEU A 126 7.02 -5.52 -4.14
CA LEU A 126 7.22 -6.93 -3.80
C LEU A 126 6.03 -7.71 -4.35
N THR A 127 6.28 -8.71 -5.20
CA THR A 127 5.23 -9.53 -5.81
C THR A 127 5.59 -11.01 -5.83
N GLY A 128 4.61 -11.88 -5.93
CA GLY A 128 4.78 -13.32 -6.12
C GLY A 128 3.50 -13.98 -6.59
N SER A 129 3.38 -15.30 -6.39
CA SER A 129 2.10 -16.00 -6.39
C SER A 129 1.67 -16.31 -4.94
N LYS A 130 0.42 -16.73 -4.70
CA LYS A 130 -0.02 -17.21 -3.38
C LYS A 130 0.77 -18.41 -2.85
N LYS A 131 1.63 -19.04 -3.67
CA LYS A 131 2.52 -20.12 -3.26
C LYS A 131 3.91 -19.61 -2.84
N ALA A 132 4.19 -18.31 -2.99
CA ALA A 132 5.34 -17.66 -2.39
C ALA A 132 4.97 -17.26 -0.95
N VAL A 133 5.29 -18.15 0.00
CA VAL A 133 4.93 -18.01 1.41
C VAL A 133 6.09 -17.39 2.18
N VAL A 134 5.91 -16.18 2.67
CA VAL A 134 6.89 -15.45 3.47
C VAL A 134 6.62 -15.70 4.96
N SER A 135 7.64 -16.20 5.65
CA SER A 135 7.56 -16.69 7.03
C SER A 135 8.78 -16.21 7.80
N GLY A 136 8.83 -14.98 8.28
CA GLY A 136 10.00 -14.54 9.03
C GLY A 136 10.03 -14.99 10.49
N TYR A 137 11.14 -14.74 11.18
CA TYR A 137 11.33 -15.21 12.57
C TYR A 137 10.38 -14.54 13.57
N ASN A 138 10.26 -13.21 13.49
CA ASN A 138 9.39 -12.42 14.36
C ASN A 138 8.12 -11.99 13.61
N TYR A 139 8.31 -11.42 12.43
CA TYR A 139 7.26 -10.98 11.51
C TYR A 139 7.48 -11.69 10.17
N GLY A 140 6.41 -11.89 9.40
CA GLY A 140 6.47 -12.36 8.01
C GLY A 140 7.33 -11.41 7.20
N PHE A 141 6.92 -10.15 7.21
CA PHE A 141 7.60 -9.05 6.55
C PHE A 141 7.57 -7.82 7.44
N TRP A 142 8.71 -7.15 7.59
CA TRP A 142 8.83 -5.92 8.37
C TRP A 142 9.13 -4.74 7.44
N LEU A 143 8.13 -3.90 7.23
CA LEU A 143 8.23 -2.72 6.39
C LEU A 143 8.54 -1.49 7.26
N GLN A 144 9.73 -0.91 7.04
CA GLN A 144 10.23 0.32 7.66
C GLN A 144 10.55 1.35 6.57
N ALA A 145 9.72 1.41 5.54
CA ALA A 145 9.96 2.18 4.35
C ALA A 145 8.65 2.73 3.75
N ASN A 146 8.79 3.70 2.86
CA ASN A 146 7.68 4.39 2.22
C ASN A 146 7.55 4.00 0.76
N TYR A 147 6.35 4.18 0.20
CA TYR A 147 6.05 3.97 -1.23
C TYR A 147 6.38 2.55 -1.71
N TRP A 148 5.94 1.55 -0.96
CA TRP A 148 5.94 0.15 -1.38
C TRP A 148 4.58 -0.31 -1.86
N ILE A 149 4.58 -1.20 -2.85
CA ILE A 149 3.43 -2.02 -3.21
C ILE A 149 3.79 -3.46 -2.85
N VAL A 150 3.11 -4.02 -1.85
CA VAL A 150 3.27 -5.41 -1.41
C VAL A 150 2.06 -6.19 -1.91
N LYS A 151 2.29 -7.09 -2.86
CA LYS A 151 1.25 -7.77 -3.63
C LYS A 151 1.47 -9.27 -3.72
N VAL A 152 0.39 -10.07 -3.65
CA VAL A 152 0.39 -11.51 -3.95
C VAL A 152 1.56 -12.24 -3.27
N VAL A 153 1.53 -12.18 -1.94
CA VAL A 153 2.39 -12.94 -1.04
C VAL A 153 1.49 -13.57 0.00
N ASP A 154 1.74 -14.84 0.29
CA ASP A 154 1.15 -15.52 1.45
C ASP A 154 2.08 -15.28 2.65
N SER A 155 1.56 -14.90 3.81
CA SER A 155 2.36 -14.63 5.01
C SER A 155 1.86 -15.40 6.20
N ASN A 156 2.67 -16.33 6.71
CA ASN A 156 2.30 -17.14 7.88
C ASN A 156 2.80 -16.60 9.23
N LYS A 157 3.25 -15.34 9.22
CA LYS A 157 3.63 -14.48 10.34
C LYS A 157 3.21 -13.05 10.00
N GLY A 158 2.91 -12.22 11.01
CA GLY A 158 2.27 -10.93 10.77
C GLY A 158 3.11 -9.98 9.91
N ILE A 159 2.46 -9.06 9.20
CA ILE A 159 3.13 -7.98 8.47
C ILE A 159 3.17 -6.75 9.37
N MET A 160 4.38 -6.28 9.68
CA MET A 160 4.60 -5.15 10.59
C MET A 160 5.01 -3.92 9.78
N LEU A 161 4.32 -2.80 9.98
CA LEU A 161 4.67 -1.49 9.46
C LEU A 161 5.12 -0.60 10.62
N ASP A 162 6.38 -0.17 10.59
CA ASP A 162 6.96 0.71 11.61
C ASP A 162 7.51 1.99 10.95
N GLY A 163 6.87 3.13 11.20
CA GLY A 163 7.23 4.41 10.56
C GLY A 163 7.10 4.37 9.03
N ALA A 164 6.26 3.50 8.49
CA ALA A 164 6.10 3.24 7.07
C ALA A 164 4.86 3.96 6.52
N ASN A 165 5.03 4.69 5.41
CA ASN A 165 4.00 5.59 4.89
C ASN A 165 3.77 5.44 3.39
N HIS A 166 2.55 5.76 2.94
CA HIS A 166 2.19 5.72 1.51
C HIS A 166 2.41 4.35 0.87
N ASN A 167 2.21 3.28 1.63
CA ASN A 167 2.33 1.91 1.13
C ASN A 167 0.97 1.33 0.75
N ILE A 168 0.97 0.41 -0.21
CA ILE A 168 -0.19 -0.37 -0.61
C ILE A 168 0.10 -1.84 -0.32
N LEU A 169 -0.73 -2.46 0.51
CA LEU A 169 -0.78 -3.88 0.76
C LEU A 169 -2.01 -4.41 0.04
N GLU A 170 -1.84 -5.23 -0.98
CA GLU A 170 -2.96 -5.70 -1.79
C GLU A 170 -2.91 -7.17 -2.17
N ASP A 171 -4.08 -7.80 -2.26
CA ASP A 171 -4.22 -9.19 -2.73
C ASP A 171 -3.32 -10.17 -1.94
N LEU A 172 -3.28 -9.98 -0.62
CA LEU A 172 -2.52 -10.79 0.32
C LEU A 172 -3.38 -11.89 0.94
N GLU A 173 -2.74 -12.97 1.36
CA GLU A 173 -3.31 -13.96 2.28
C GLU A 173 -2.42 -14.01 3.52
N VAL A 174 -2.98 -13.72 4.69
CA VAL A 174 -2.23 -13.63 5.96
C VAL A 174 -2.86 -14.56 6.97
N HIS A 175 -2.13 -15.59 7.40
CA HIS A 175 -2.72 -16.66 8.21
C HIS A 175 -1.75 -17.42 9.11
N ASP A 176 -2.22 -18.34 9.96
CA ASP A 176 -1.39 -19.13 10.89
C ASP A 176 -0.46 -18.28 11.79
N ILE A 177 -0.99 -17.15 12.26
CA ILE A 177 -0.24 -16.14 13.01
C ILE A 177 -0.36 -16.40 14.51
N LYS A 178 0.74 -16.21 15.25
CA LYS A 178 0.73 -16.40 16.71
C LYS A 178 0.02 -15.26 17.45
N GLN A 179 0.09 -14.06 16.91
CA GLN A 179 -0.48 -12.81 17.44
C GLN A 179 -1.22 -12.11 16.28
N GLU A 180 -0.98 -10.81 16.06
CA GLU A 180 -1.70 -9.98 15.10
C GLU A 180 -1.29 -10.21 13.64
N GLY A 181 -2.25 -10.08 12.73
CA GLY A 181 -2.06 -10.27 11.29
C GLY A 181 -1.28 -9.13 10.63
N ILE A 182 -1.82 -7.91 10.65
CA ILE A 182 -1.19 -6.72 10.07
C ILE A 182 -1.20 -5.57 11.09
N HIS A 183 -0.04 -4.96 11.36
CA HIS A 183 0.08 -3.90 12.36
C HIS A 183 0.69 -2.62 11.75
N PHE A 184 -0.07 -1.53 11.80
CA PHE A 184 0.40 -0.17 11.51
C PHE A 184 0.84 0.51 12.81
N ARG A 185 2.14 0.73 12.99
CA ARG A 185 2.72 1.24 14.23
C ARG A 185 3.77 2.32 13.99
N LEU A 186 4.15 3.03 15.05
CA LEU A 186 5.23 4.01 15.06
C LEU A 186 4.99 5.15 14.06
N ASN A 187 3.76 5.67 14.04
CA ASN A 187 3.30 6.71 13.13
C ASN A 187 3.31 6.29 11.65
N SER A 188 3.03 5.01 11.38
CA SER A 188 2.83 4.53 10.00
C SER A 188 1.52 5.09 9.46
N ALA A 189 1.57 6.00 8.50
CA ALA A 189 0.42 6.77 8.04
C ALA A 189 0.18 6.68 6.53
N ASP A 190 -1.03 7.01 6.09
CA ASP A 190 -1.38 7.10 4.67
C ASP A 190 -1.17 5.78 3.90
N ASN A 191 -1.28 4.63 4.57
CA ASN A 191 -1.18 3.31 3.94
C ASN A 191 -2.56 2.76 3.58
N ILE A 192 -2.60 1.83 2.63
CA ILE A 192 -3.82 1.16 2.19
C ILE A 192 -3.61 -0.35 2.28
N LEU A 193 -4.45 -1.03 3.05
CA LEU A 193 -4.64 -2.48 3.01
C LEU A 193 -5.92 -2.79 2.24
N GLN A 194 -5.82 -3.52 1.12
CA GLN A 194 -6.98 -3.80 0.29
C GLN A 194 -7.04 -5.20 -0.31
N LYS A 195 -8.27 -5.66 -0.59
CA LYS A 195 -8.52 -6.90 -1.37
C LYS A 195 -7.79 -8.13 -0.82
N SER A 196 -7.53 -8.16 0.48
CA SER A 196 -6.73 -9.20 1.14
C SER A 196 -7.61 -10.10 1.99
N TYR A 197 -7.09 -11.28 2.32
CA TYR A 197 -7.74 -12.27 3.16
C TYR A 197 -6.89 -12.53 4.41
N ILE A 198 -7.45 -12.29 5.59
CA ILE A 198 -6.75 -12.41 6.88
C ILE A 198 -7.54 -13.38 7.75
N HIS A 199 -6.92 -14.45 8.25
CA HIS A 199 -7.59 -15.49 9.05
C HIS A 199 -6.59 -16.22 9.95
N ASP A 200 -7.07 -17.06 10.88
CA ASP A 200 -6.19 -17.88 11.74
C ASP A 200 -5.07 -17.08 12.46
N THR A 201 -5.45 -15.98 13.13
CA THR A 201 -4.55 -15.15 13.94
C THR A 201 -4.72 -15.44 15.44
N GLY A 202 -3.73 -15.09 16.26
CA GLY A 202 -3.78 -15.35 17.70
C GLY A 202 -3.58 -16.81 18.14
N LEU A 203 -3.01 -17.68 17.28
CA LEU A 203 -2.80 -19.10 17.58
C LEU A 203 -1.87 -19.36 18.79
N GLY A 204 -1.05 -18.37 19.17
CA GLY A 204 -0.16 -18.44 20.32
C GLY A 204 -0.58 -17.57 21.49
N SER A 205 -1.29 -16.46 21.23
CA SER A 205 -1.79 -15.54 22.25
C SER A 205 -3.10 -14.92 21.75
N PRO A 206 -4.26 -15.55 22.05
CA PRO A 206 -5.55 -15.16 21.51
C PRO A 206 -5.91 -13.68 21.74
N GLY A 207 -5.67 -13.15 22.95
CA GLY A 207 -5.90 -11.75 23.28
C GLY A 207 -4.95 -10.72 22.64
N PHE A 208 -4.01 -11.15 21.80
CA PHE A 208 -3.18 -10.30 20.92
C PHE A 208 -3.30 -10.79 19.46
N GLY A 209 -4.44 -11.37 19.13
CA GLY A 209 -4.69 -12.08 17.88
C GLY A 209 -5.46 -11.27 16.87
N GLU A 210 -5.29 -9.95 16.83
CA GLU A 210 -6.08 -9.07 15.97
C GLU A 210 -5.84 -9.36 14.49
N GLY A 211 -6.85 -9.20 13.64
CA GLY A 211 -6.66 -9.30 12.19
C GLY A 211 -5.81 -8.13 11.69
N VAL A 212 -6.25 -6.91 11.99
CA VAL A 212 -5.57 -5.65 11.69
C VAL A 212 -5.50 -4.79 12.94
N TYR A 213 -4.32 -4.27 13.25
CA TYR A 213 -4.04 -3.41 14.40
C TYR A 213 -3.55 -2.04 13.90
N ILE A 214 -4.22 -0.95 14.27
CA ILE A 214 -3.86 0.41 13.84
C ILE A 214 -3.46 1.26 15.04
N GLY A 215 -2.21 1.70 15.08
CA GLY A 215 -1.63 2.51 16.15
C GLY A 215 -1.03 1.66 17.28
N SER A 216 -0.99 2.25 18.47
CA SER A 216 -0.47 1.61 19.68
C SER A 216 -1.35 1.98 20.88
N ALA A 217 -1.55 1.03 21.80
CA ALA A 217 -2.18 1.35 23.07
C ALA A 217 -1.40 2.45 23.83
N VAL A 218 -2.06 3.28 24.65
CA VAL A 218 -1.43 4.38 25.42
C VAL A 218 -0.23 3.89 26.23
N SER A 219 -0.34 2.70 26.83
CA SER A 219 0.73 2.08 27.61
C SER A 219 1.99 1.78 26.79
N ASN A 220 1.88 1.72 25.46
CA ASN A 220 2.95 1.41 24.52
C ASN A 220 3.44 2.65 23.74
N TRP A 221 2.92 3.84 24.02
CA TRP A 221 3.35 5.07 23.37
C TRP A 221 4.82 5.42 23.67
N GLU A 222 5.63 5.52 22.62
CA GLU A 222 7.06 5.82 22.75
C GLU A 222 7.27 7.23 23.33
N GLY A 223 7.94 7.29 24.48
CA GLY A 223 8.15 8.54 25.21
C GLY A 223 6.85 9.22 25.66
N GLY A 224 5.75 8.45 25.79
CA GLY A 224 4.42 8.97 26.13
C GLY A 224 3.76 9.80 25.03
N LYS A 225 4.25 9.72 23.79
CA LYS A 225 3.67 10.43 22.64
C LYS A 225 2.71 9.52 21.88
N PRO A 226 1.51 10.03 21.52
CA PRO A 226 0.56 9.27 20.72
C PRO A 226 1.18 8.69 19.45
N ASP A 227 0.86 7.43 19.16
CA ASP A 227 1.16 6.81 17.87
C ASP A 227 0.21 7.35 16.80
N LYS A 228 0.73 8.25 15.95
CA LYS A 228 -0.02 8.92 14.87
C LYS A 228 -0.07 8.08 13.61
N SER A 229 -0.50 6.83 13.74
CA SER A 229 -0.76 5.93 12.62
C SER A 229 -2.06 6.33 11.89
N ASP A 230 -2.06 7.56 11.38
CA ASP A 230 -3.23 8.27 10.86
C ASP A 230 -3.49 7.94 9.39
N ARG A 231 -4.72 8.14 8.94
CA ARG A 231 -5.13 8.07 7.52
C ARG A 231 -4.84 6.72 6.85
N ASN A 232 -4.64 5.67 7.64
CA ASN A 232 -4.59 4.31 7.13
C ASN A 232 -5.98 3.86 6.68
N GLN A 233 -6.03 3.08 5.61
CA GLN A 233 -7.28 2.61 5.02
C GLN A 233 -7.29 1.08 4.96
N VAL A 234 -8.41 0.48 5.35
CA VAL A 234 -8.66 -0.97 5.29
C VAL A 234 -9.88 -1.18 4.42
N LEU A 235 -9.67 -1.61 3.17
CA LEU A 235 -10.65 -1.53 2.09
C LEU A 235 -10.91 -2.88 1.40
N ASN A 236 -12.15 -3.33 1.32
CA ASN A 236 -12.53 -4.51 0.53
C ASN A 236 -11.79 -5.81 0.94
N ASN A 237 -11.46 -5.99 2.22
CA ASN A 237 -10.81 -7.19 2.72
C ASN A 237 -11.83 -8.20 3.24
N ARG A 238 -11.44 -9.47 3.31
CA ARG A 238 -12.13 -10.49 4.10
C ARG A 238 -11.29 -10.79 5.34
N ILE A 239 -11.86 -10.67 6.52
CA ILE A 239 -11.15 -10.90 7.79
C ILE A 239 -11.96 -11.91 8.62
N GLY A 240 -11.30 -12.96 9.09
CA GLY A 240 -11.95 -14.13 9.67
C GLY A 240 -12.27 -15.23 8.64
N PRO A 241 -12.54 -16.47 9.06
CA PRO A 241 -12.71 -16.89 10.46
C PRO A 241 -11.38 -17.07 11.20
N ASN A 242 -11.48 -17.45 12.47
CA ASN A 242 -10.38 -17.77 13.38
C ASN A 242 -9.42 -16.61 13.63
N VAL A 243 -9.94 -15.39 13.60
CA VAL A 243 -9.26 -14.24 14.18
C VAL A 243 -9.63 -14.21 15.65
N ALA A 244 -8.63 -14.41 16.53
CA ALA A 244 -8.89 -14.70 17.93
C ALA A 244 -9.24 -13.46 18.79
N ALA A 245 -8.80 -12.27 18.36
CA ALA A 245 -9.22 -10.99 18.93
C ALA A 245 -10.15 -10.24 17.95
N GLU A 246 -10.21 -8.91 18.00
CA GLU A 246 -10.95 -8.11 17.02
C GLU A 246 -10.38 -8.28 15.61
N GLU A 247 -11.26 -8.35 14.60
CA GLU A 247 -10.85 -8.32 13.19
C GLU A 247 -10.11 -7.03 12.84
N ILE A 248 -10.54 -5.89 13.41
CA ILE A 248 -9.83 -4.61 13.34
C ILE A 248 -9.84 -3.92 14.71
N ASP A 249 -8.67 -3.69 15.28
CA ASP A 249 -8.51 -2.87 16.48
C ASP A 249 -7.83 -1.54 16.14
N ILE A 250 -8.58 -0.45 16.30
CA ILE A 250 -8.11 0.92 16.09
C ILE A 250 -7.76 1.50 17.44
N LYS A 251 -6.46 1.69 17.69
CA LYS A 251 -5.97 2.28 18.93
C LYS A 251 -6.07 3.79 18.95
N GLU A 252 -6.19 4.27 20.18
CA GLU A 252 -6.11 5.65 20.57
C GLU A 252 -4.83 6.33 20.08
N GLY A 253 -4.92 7.63 19.80
CA GLY A 253 -3.84 8.42 19.22
C GLY A 253 -3.83 8.44 17.70
N SER A 254 -4.35 7.39 17.04
CA SER A 254 -4.57 7.33 15.59
C SER A 254 -5.83 8.08 15.16
N CYS A 255 -5.86 8.60 13.93
CA CYS A 255 -7.01 9.30 13.41
C CYS A 255 -7.28 9.10 11.92
N CYS A 256 -8.48 9.49 11.52
CA CYS A 256 -8.77 9.94 10.16
C CYS A 256 -8.62 8.86 9.09
N GLY A 257 -8.69 7.59 9.50
CA GLY A 257 -8.64 6.44 8.61
C GLY A 257 -10.00 6.08 8.03
N ILE A 258 -9.99 5.14 7.08
CA ILE A 258 -11.20 4.65 6.41
C ILE A 258 -11.25 3.13 6.52
N ILE A 259 -12.34 2.60 7.07
CA ILE A 259 -12.64 1.18 7.11
C ILE A 259 -13.87 0.95 6.25
N LYS A 260 -13.68 0.38 5.06
CA LYS A 260 -14.75 0.32 4.05
C LYS A 260 -14.86 -1.01 3.31
N ASN A 261 -16.09 -1.45 3.06
CA ASN A 261 -16.41 -2.62 2.23
C ASN A 261 -15.75 -3.93 2.69
N ASN A 262 -15.35 -4.04 3.96
CA ASN A 262 -14.77 -5.27 4.48
C ASN A 262 -15.87 -6.27 4.85
N VAL A 263 -15.54 -7.55 4.77
CA VAL A 263 -16.39 -8.67 5.19
C VAL A 263 -15.75 -9.36 6.39
N PHE A 264 -16.48 -9.43 7.50
CA PHE A 264 -16.03 -10.03 8.76
C PHE A 264 -16.74 -11.35 9.06
N ASP A 265 -15.98 -12.33 9.56
CA ASP A 265 -16.50 -13.58 10.10
C ASP A 265 -15.90 -13.84 11.48
N GLY A 266 -16.65 -13.46 12.52
CA GLY A 266 -16.23 -13.56 13.94
C GLY A 266 -16.19 -14.98 14.48
N THR A 267 -16.44 -15.99 13.66
CA THR A 267 -16.27 -17.39 14.06
C THR A 267 -14.82 -17.59 14.52
N GLY A 268 -14.62 -17.98 15.79
CA GLY A 268 -13.28 -18.24 16.34
C GLY A 268 -12.71 -17.12 17.23
N MET A 269 -13.43 -16.00 17.39
CA MET A 269 -13.11 -15.01 18.42
C MET A 269 -13.05 -15.65 19.82
N SER A 270 -12.07 -15.25 20.61
CA SER A 270 -11.81 -15.85 21.93
C SER A 270 -12.52 -15.14 23.08
N GLY A 271 -12.82 -13.85 22.95
CA GLY A 271 -13.30 -13.00 24.05
C GLY A 271 -12.21 -12.56 25.03
N GLU A 272 -10.94 -13.00 24.84
CA GLU A 272 -9.83 -12.55 25.68
C GLU A 272 -9.55 -11.05 25.47
N ASN A 273 -9.06 -10.37 26.50
CA ASN A 273 -8.74 -8.94 26.46
C ASN A 273 -9.90 -8.04 25.97
N TYR A 274 -11.14 -8.45 26.23
CA TYR A 274 -12.37 -7.74 25.83
C TYR A 274 -12.63 -7.75 24.32
N ALA A 275 -12.03 -8.70 23.59
CA ALA A 275 -12.22 -8.86 22.15
C ALA A 275 -13.55 -9.56 21.83
N ASP A 276 -14.61 -8.76 21.73
CA ASP A 276 -15.98 -9.22 21.54
C ASP A 276 -16.75 -8.53 20.39
N SER A 277 -16.06 -7.73 19.57
CA SER A 277 -16.60 -7.09 18.37
C SER A 277 -15.72 -7.20 17.14
N TRP A 278 -16.27 -7.01 15.93
CA TRP A 278 -15.45 -7.04 14.70
C TRP A 278 -14.49 -5.86 14.63
N ILE A 279 -14.96 -4.69 15.06
CA ILE A 279 -14.18 -3.47 15.06
C ILE A 279 -14.28 -2.81 16.43
N ASP A 280 -13.16 -2.64 17.12
CA ASP A 280 -13.07 -1.78 18.30
C ASP A 280 -12.39 -0.45 17.93
N VAL A 281 -13.10 0.66 18.17
CA VAL A 281 -12.70 2.01 17.76
C VAL A 281 -12.33 2.84 18.98
N LYS A 282 -11.03 3.06 19.17
CA LYS A 282 -10.47 3.98 20.17
C LYS A 282 -9.81 5.23 19.55
N GLY A 283 -9.57 5.20 18.24
CA GLY A 283 -9.06 6.35 17.46
C GLY A 283 -10.13 7.42 17.16
N GLU A 284 -9.72 8.49 16.49
CA GLU A 284 -10.59 9.66 16.24
C GLU A 284 -10.88 9.88 14.74
N ASN A 285 -12.06 10.41 14.40
CA ASN A 285 -12.43 10.83 13.03
C ASN A 285 -12.32 9.72 11.96
N TYR A 286 -12.50 8.46 12.33
CA TYR A 286 -12.56 7.36 11.36
C TYR A 286 -13.89 7.39 10.59
N THR A 287 -13.81 7.11 9.28
CA THR A 287 -14.99 6.78 8.48
C THR A 287 -15.11 5.27 8.40
N ILE A 288 -16.19 4.71 8.95
CA ILE A 288 -16.48 3.28 8.94
C ILE A 288 -17.79 3.08 8.18
N GLU A 289 -17.71 2.58 6.95
CA GLU A 289 -18.85 2.55 6.03
C GLU A 289 -18.91 1.24 5.23
N ASP A 290 -20.12 0.81 4.90
CA ASP A 290 -20.38 -0.30 3.97
C ASP A 290 -19.69 -1.65 4.31
N ASN A 291 -19.34 -1.89 5.58
CA ASN A 291 -18.79 -3.17 6.02
C ASN A 291 -19.93 -4.14 6.38
N GLU A 292 -19.70 -5.43 6.12
CA GLU A 292 -20.62 -6.52 6.46
C GLU A 292 -19.93 -7.48 7.43
N GLY A 293 -20.63 -7.97 8.44
CA GLY A 293 -20.06 -8.92 9.39
C GLY A 293 -21.09 -9.92 9.91
N ASN A 294 -20.61 -11.08 10.35
CA ASN A 294 -21.40 -12.06 11.09
C ASN A 294 -20.60 -12.67 12.26
N HIS A 295 -21.30 -13.29 13.20
CA HIS A 295 -20.72 -14.08 14.30
C HIS A 295 -19.79 -13.34 15.28
N SER A 296 -19.96 -12.04 15.52
CA SER A 296 -19.29 -11.42 16.68
C SER A 296 -19.82 -12.00 18.00
N LEU A 297 -19.02 -11.89 19.07
CA LEU A 297 -19.41 -12.39 20.39
C LEU A 297 -20.45 -11.50 21.08
N LEU A 298 -20.36 -10.18 20.89
CA LEU A 298 -21.26 -9.20 21.51
C LEU A 298 -21.78 -8.17 20.51
N ASP A 299 -20.90 -7.35 19.94
CA ASP A 299 -21.26 -6.20 19.10
C ASP A 299 -20.62 -6.32 17.72
N GLY A 300 -21.19 -5.67 16.70
CA GLY A 300 -20.53 -5.59 15.40
C GLY A 300 -19.36 -4.59 15.42
N ILE A 301 -19.61 -3.42 15.98
CA ILE A 301 -18.65 -2.32 16.10
C ILE A 301 -18.80 -1.72 17.49
N GLN A 302 -17.69 -1.55 18.21
CA GLN A 302 -17.64 -0.80 19.46
C GLN A 302 -16.86 0.49 19.29
N VAL A 303 -17.28 1.52 20.03
CA VAL A 303 -16.54 2.77 20.18
C VAL A 303 -16.24 2.95 21.65
N ARG A 304 -14.96 3.04 22.02
CA ARG A 304 -14.51 3.13 23.40
C ARG A 304 -13.78 4.44 23.63
N HIS A 305 -14.16 5.12 24.70
CA HIS A 305 -13.43 6.27 25.21
C HIS A 305 -12.47 5.77 26.29
N THR A 306 -11.17 5.79 26.00
CA THR A 306 -10.10 5.47 26.96
C THR A 306 -9.56 6.72 27.63
#